data_AF-A0A8B9NL09-F1
#
_entry.id   AF-A0A8B9NL09-F1
#
_cell.length_a   1.000
_cell.length_b   1.000
_cell.length_c   1.000
_cell.angle_alpha   90.00
_cell.angle_beta   90.00
_cell.angle_gamma   90.00
#
_symmetry.space_group_name_H-M   'P 1'
#
loop_
_entity.id
_entity.type
_entity.pdbx_description
1 polymer ?
#
loop_
_entity_poly.entity_id
_entity_poly.type
_entity_poly.pdbx_seq_one_letter_code
_entity_poly.pdbx_strand_id
1 'polypeptide(L)'
;MSTFKCMLSELVSHIIISSSWCLHSIFTFNRKIGPRTLVWAEKELVDKSAYEFAEAEAMLKTAEDLSGPYVWGQYDLLVLPPSFPYGGMENPCLTFVTPTLLAGDRSLSNVIAHEISHSWTGNLVTNKTWEHFWLNEGHTVYLERRIGGQLFGEQFRHFQALGGWRELQNTINTLGDKNPVTNLVPNLSEIDPDVAYSSVPYEKGFALLFYLEQLLGGPDVFIGFLKAYIQQFAYKSIVTEDWKKFLYSYFKDKAKESDLGSFSSADLKEMSSHQLIEFLALLLLEAPLPVSHVQRMQQVYDFNAINNSEIRFRWLRLCIKSKWEEAIPLALKMATDQGRLKFTRPLFRDLYGFDKCRDLAVKTFLEHRASMHPVTSMLVGKDLKQDQ
;
A
#
# COMPACT_ATOMS: atom_id res chain seq x y z
N MET A 1 12.12 18.20 -8.90
CA MET A 1 11.92 19.66 -9.02
C MET A 1 12.03 20.19 -10.46
N SER A 2 12.74 19.52 -11.40
CA SER A 2 12.80 19.93 -12.81
C SER A 2 11.69 19.35 -13.70
N THR A 3 11.16 18.16 -13.40
CA THR A 3 10.11 17.50 -14.19
C THR A 3 8.70 18.07 -13.95
N PHE A 4 8.38 18.47 -12.71
CA PHE A 4 7.12 19.17 -12.41
C PHE A 4 7.06 20.57 -13.05
N LYS A 5 8.22 21.23 -13.17
CA LYS A 5 8.35 22.47 -13.96
C LYS A 5 8.16 22.24 -15.44
N CYS A 6 8.48 21.06 -15.98
CA CYS A 6 8.36 20.76 -17.40
C CYS A 6 6.89 20.60 -17.82
N MET A 7 6.08 19.88 -17.03
CA MET A 7 4.67 19.68 -17.33
C MET A 7 3.84 20.95 -17.07
N LEU A 8 4.10 21.68 -15.98
CA LEU A 8 3.54 23.03 -15.81
C LEU A 8 4.00 23.94 -16.94
N SER A 9 5.26 23.89 -17.38
CA SER A 9 5.75 24.69 -18.51
C SER A 9 5.07 24.31 -19.83
N GLU A 10 4.79 23.05 -20.11
CA GLU A 10 4.18 22.59 -21.36
C GLU A 10 2.66 22.81 -21.41
N LEU A 11 1.94 22.51 -20.32
CA LEU A 11 0.51 22.85 -20.20
C LEU A 11 0.28 24.36 -20.16
N VAL A 12 1.09 25.09 -19.37
CA VAL A 12 1.01 26.55 -19.32
C VAL A 12 1.46 27.16 -20.65
N SER A 13 2.45 26.63 -21.35
CA SER A 13 2.86 27.17 -22.67
C SER A 13 1.85 26.87 -23.78
N HIS A 14 1.23 25.69 -23.84
CA HIS A 14 0.20 25.40 -24.85
C HIS A 14 -1.12 26.16 -24.59
N ILE A 15 -1.48 26.39 -23.33
CA ILE A 15 -2.65 27.22 -22.98
C ILE A 15 -2.33 28.72 -23.19
N ILE A 16 -1.13 29.20 -22.82
CA ILE A 16 -0.77 30.62 -22.93
C ILE A 16 -0.56 31.06 -24.39
N ILE A 17 -0.01 30.21 -25.28
CA ILE A 17 0.39 30.65 -26.62
C ILE A 17 -0.81 30.80 -27.58
N SER A 18 -1.96 30.16 -27.34
CA SER A 18 -3.15 30.31 -28.19
C SER A 18 -4.24 31.24 -27.64
N SER A 19 -4.12 31.74 -26.40
CA SER A 19 -5.29 32.32 -25.72
C SER A 19 -5.01 33.42 -24.69
N SER A 20 -4.12 34.39 -24.99
CA SER A 20 -3.90 35.52 -24.07
C SER A 20 -5.17 36.36 -23.79
N TRP A 21 -6.18 36.29 -24.65
CA TRP A 21 -7.51 36.90 -24.45
C TRP A 21 -8.47 36.05 -23.59
N CYS A 22 -8.37 34.72 -23.62
CA CYS A 22 -9.32 33.84 -22.92
C CYS A 22 -9.02 33.78 -21.41
N LEU A 23 -7.75 33.68 -21.02
CA LEU A 23 -7.36 33.71 -19.60
C LEU A 23 -7.66 35.08 -18.94
N HIS A 24 -7.48 36.20 -19.66
CA HIS A 24 -7.78 37.53 -19.12
C HIS A 24 -9.28 37.71 -18.80
N SER A 25 -10.18 37.10 -19.58
CA SER A 25 -11.62 37.11 -19.35
C SER A 25 -12.02 36.32 -18.09
N ILE A 26 -11.47 35.12 -17.92
CA ILE A 26 -11.86 34.19 -16.84
C ILE A 26 -11.39 34.70 -15.46
N PHE A 27 -10.20 35.28 -15.36
CA PHE A 27 -9.70 35.83 -14.09
C PHE A 27 -10.33 37.18 -13.70
N THR A 28 -11.34 37.65 -14.45
CA THR A 28 -12.03 38.91 -14.11
C THR A 28 -13.23 38.69 -13.18
N PHE A 29 -13.91 37.53 -13.26
CA PHE A 29 -15.14 37.29 -12.50
C PHE A 29 -14.94 36.20 -11.44
N ASN A 30 -15.25 36.53 -10.18
CA ASN A 30 -15.23 35.58 -9.08
C ASN A 30 -16.39 35.75 -8.11
N ARG A 31 -16.61 34.71 -7.30
CA ARG A 31 -17.48 34.72 -6.13
C ARG A 31 -16.76 34.08 -4.95
N LYS A 32 -16.98 34.63 -3.76
CA LYS A 32 -16.55 34.02 -2.51
C LYS A 32 -17.54 32.93 -2.11
N ILE A 33 -17.08 31.69 -2.02
CA ILE A 33 -17.90 30.52 -1.64
C ILE A 33 -17.48 29.90 -0.31
N GLY A 34 -16.39 30.38 0.28
CA GLY A 34 -15.94 29.98 1.61
C GLY A 34 -15.04 31.04 2.26
N PRO A 35 -14.60 30.84 3.50
CA PRO A 35 -13.68 31.76 4.18
C PRO A 35 -12.33 31.88 3.48
N ARG A 36 -11.91 30.85 2.73
CA ARG A 36 -10.59 30.71 2.07
C ARG A 36 -10.69 30.19 0.62
N THR A 37 -11.86 30.37 -0.01
CA THR A 37 -12.15 29.85 -1.35
C THR A 37 -12.92 30.88 -2.16
N LEU A 38 -12.34 31.23 -3.31
CA LEU A 38 -12.98 31.89 -4.43
C LEU A 38 -13.23 30.89 -5.54
N VAL A 39 -14.34 31.06 -6.26
CA VAL A 39 -14.55 30.43 -7.56
C VAL A 39 -14.40 31.45 -8.66
N TRP A 40 -13.59 31.12 -9.66
CA TRP A 40 -13.28 31.91 -10.85
C TRP A 40 -13.92 31.24 -12.07
N ALA A 41 -14.57 32.01 -12.92
CA ALA A 41 -15.21 31.51 -14.14
C ALA A 41 -15.49 32.67 -15.11
N GLU A 42 -15.87 32.35 -16.34
CA GLU A 42 -16.48 33.34 -17.24
C GLU A 42 -17.77 33.93 -16.62
N LYS A 43 -18.11 35.17 -17.01
CA LYS A 43 -19.20 35.96 -16.42
C LYS A 43 -20.52 35.19 -16.36
N GLU A 44 -20.81 34.44 -17.41
CA GLU A 44 -22.05 33.69 -17.61
C GLU A 44 -22.15 32.46 -16.69
N LEU A 45 -21.02 31.97 -16.18
CA LEU A 45 -20.93 30.75 -15.37
C LEU A 45 -20.71 31.04 -13.89
N VAL A 46 -20.11 32.17 -13.52
CA VAL A 46 -19.61 32.42 -12.15
C VAL A 46 -20.67 32.23 -11.06
N ASP A 47 -21.93 32.64 -11.29
CA ASP A 47 -23.00 32.47 -10.30
C ASP A 47 -23.48 31.01 -10.20
N LYS A 48 -23.49 30.27 -11.31
CA LYS A 48 -23.78 28.83 -11.33
C LYS A 48 -22.68 28.06 -10.61
N SER A 49 -21.42 28.36 -10.91
CA SER A 49 -20.26 27.77 -10.25
C SER A 49 -20.25 28.05 -8.75
N ALA A 50 -20.66 29.25 -8.33
CA ALA A 50 -20.76 29.60 -6.92
C ALA A 50 -21.82 28.77 -6.19
N TYR A 51 -22.97 28.52 -6.82
CA TYR A 51 -24.00 27.64 -6.28
C TYR A 51 -23.54 26.18 -6.24
N GLU A 52 -22.92 25.70 -7.32
CA GLU A 52 -22.54 24.30 -7.49
C GLU A 52 -21.49 23.87 -6.46
N PHE A 53 -20.50 24.72 -6.21
CA PHE A 53 -19.35 24.39 -5.36
C PHE A 53 -19.42 24.98 -3.95
N ALA A 54 -20.60 25.41 -3.51
CA ALA A 54 -20.81 26.00 -2.19
C ALA A 54 -20.42 25.08 -1.01
N GLU A 55 -20.26 23.78 -1.26
CA GLU A 55 -19.89 22.77 -0.25
C GLU A 55 -18.37 22.62 -0.07
N ALA A 56 -17.54 23.33 -0.85
CA ALA A 56 -16.09 23.20 -0.84
C ALA A 56 -15.47 23.40 0.57
N GLU A 57 -15.95 24.36 1.35
CA GLU A 57 -15.44 24.59 2.71
C GLU A 57 -15.77 23.44 3.68
N ALA A 58 -16.96 22.83 3.54
CA ALA A 58 -17.34 21.67 4.36
C ALA A 58 -16.47 20.45 4.01
N MET A 59 -16.16 20.26 2.73
CA MET A 59 -15.23 19.23 2.26
C MET A 59 -13.80 19.49 2.74
N LEU A 60 -13.31 20.74 2.67
CA LEU A 60 -11.98 21.12 3.15
C LEU A 60 -11.81 20.85 4.65
N LYS A 61 -12.78 21.25 5.48
CA LYS A 61 -12.75 20.97 6.93
C LYS A 61 -12.73 19.48 7.22
N THR A 62 -13.59 18.73 6.53
CA THR A 62 -13.63 17.27 6.65
C THR A 62 -12.29 16.65 6.24
N ALA A 63 -11.67 17.13 5.16
CA ALA A 63 -10.37 16.67 4.71
C ALA A 63 -9.26 17.00 5.73
N GLU A 64 -9.27 18.20 6.31
CA GLU A 64 -8.33 18.59 7.38
C GLU A 64 -8.45 17.68 8.61
N ASP A 65 -9.68 17.38 9.03
CA ASP A 65 -9.94 16.49 10.15
C ASP A 65 -9.46 15.05 9.88
N LEU A 66 -9.50 14.61 8.61
CA LEU A 66 -9.08 13.27 8.19
C LEU A 66 -7.57 13.16 7.92
N SER A 67 -6.91 14.25 7.50
CA SER A 67 -5.57 14.20 6.89
C SER A 67 -4.53 15.11 7.55
N GLY A 68 -4.95 16.00 8.45
CA GLY A 68 -4.10 17.02 9.08
C GLY A 68 -4.26 18.40 8.44
N PRO A 69 -3.53 19.42 8.92
CA PRO A 69 -3.75 20.82 8.52
C PRO A 69 -3.59 21.05 7.01
N TYR A 70 -4.42 21.94 6.45
CA TYR A 70 -4.23 22.43 5.09
C TYR A 70 -3.12 23.49 5.05
N VAL A 71 -2.06 23.24 4.29
CA VAL A 71 -0.82 24.05 4.34
C VAL A 71 -0.68 25.09 3.23
N TRP A 72 -1.65 25.17 2.31
CA TRP A 72 -1.54 25.99 1.09
C TRP A 72 -2.19 27.38 1.20
N GLY A 73 -2.81 27.68 2.35
CA GLY A 73 -3.49 28.96 2.61
C GLY A 73 -4.86 29.03 1.94
N GLN A 74 -4.89 29.37 0.64
CA GLN A 74 -6.13 29.43 -0.15
C GLN A 74 -6.40 28.11 -0.87
N TYR A 75 -7.67 27.81 -1.08
CA TYR A 75 -8.12 26.76 -1.99
C TYR A 75 -9.14 27.39 -2.93
N ASP A 76 -8.73 27.84 -4.10
CA ASP A 76 -9.63 28.41 -5.11
C ASP A 76 -9.99 27.38 -6.19
N LEU A 77 -11.10 27.63 -6.87
CA LEU A 77 -11.58 26.83 -8.01
C LEU A 77 -11.61 27.68 -9.27
N LEU A 78 -11.13 27.13 -10.39
CA LEU A 78 -11.21 27.74 -11.71
C LEU A 78 -12.06 26.86 -12.63
N VAL A 79 -13.23 27.35 -13.02
CA VAL A 79 -14.05 26.71 -14.05
C VAL A 79 -13.51 27.09 -15.42
N LEU A 80 -12.95 26.12 -16.12
CA LEU A 80 -12.37 26.31 -17.44
C LEU A 80 -13.42 26.26 -18.57
N PRO A 81 -13.04 26.63 -19.80
CA PRO A 81 -13.88 26.41 -20.98
C PRO A 81 -14.16 24.91 -21.21
N PRO A 82 -15.21 24.56 -21.98
CA PRO A 82 -15.59 23.17 -22.26
C PRO A 82 -14.53 22.31 -22.95
N SER A 83 -13.47 22.90 -23.48
CA SER A 83 -12.35 22.18 -24.09
C SER A 83 -11.35 21.59 -23.09
N PHE A 84 -11.52 21.84 -21.78
CA PHE A 84 -10.68 21.22 -20.76
C PHE A 84 -10.88 19.69 -20.76
N PRO A 85 -9.79 18.90 -20.89
CA PRO A 85 -9.91 17.46 -21.22
C PRO A 85 -10.18 16.54 -20.03
N TYR A 86 -10.10 17.05 -18.79
CA TYR A 86 -10.23 16.25 -17.57
C TYR A 86 -11.43 16.67 -16.72
N GLY A 87 -11.76 15.89 -15.69
CA GLY A 87 -12.75 16.29 -14.67
C GLY A 87 -12.24 17.43 -13.79
N GLY A 88 -11.01 17.27 -13.28
CA GLY A 88 -10.32 18.27 -12.50
C GLY A 88 -8.80 18.17 -12.66
N MET A 89 -8.09 19.12 -12.08
CA MET A 89 -6.63 19.10 -11.91
C MET A 89 -6.27 19.84 -10.61
N GLU A 90 -5.47 19.19 -9.79
CA GLU A 90 -5.17 19.53 -8.39
C GLU A 90 -4.14 20.65 -8.22
N ASN A 91 -4.08 21.61 -9.15
CA ASN A 91 -3.09 22.69 -9.12
C ASN A 91 -3.12 23.41 -7.74
N PRO A 92 -2.01 23.43 -6.98
CA PRO A 92 -2.01 23.99 -5.63
C PRO A 92 -2.52 25.42 -5.61
N CYS A 93 -3.37 25.74 -4.62
CA CYS A 93 -4.04 27.02 -4.43
C CYS A 93 -5.15 27.37 -5.44
N LEU A 94 -5.23 26.72 -6.60
CA LEU A 94 -6.21 27.02 -7.65
C LEU A 94 -6.52 25.76 -8.48
N THR A 95 -7.40 24.91 -7.99
CA THR A 95 -7.84 23.69 -8.68
C THR A 95 -8.60 24.05 -9.95
N PHE A 96 -8.28 23.39 -11.06
CA PHE A 96 -9.01 23.57 -12.32
C PHE A 96 -10.12 22.52 -12.42
N VAL A 97 -11.29 22.92 -12.91
CA VAL A 97 -12.44 22.02 -13.08
C VAL A 97 -13.14 22.24 -14.41
N THR A 98 -13.74 21.17 -14.93
CA THR A 98 -14.58 21.20 -16.12
C THR A 98 -15.94 21.87 -15.86
N PRO A 99 -16.50 22.61 -16.83
CA PRO A 99 -17.84 23.18 -16.68
C PRO A 99 -18.95 22.12 -16.73
N THR A 100 -18.64 20.86 -17.06
CA THR A 100 -19.62 19.76 -17.02
C THR A 100 -20.05 19.39 -15.59
N LEU A 101 -19.32 19.85 -14.56
CA LEU A 101 -19.72 19.70 -13.17
C LEU A 101 -20.91 20.59 -12.77
N LEU A 102 -21.26 21.59 -13.59
CA LEU A 102 -22.36 22.53 -13.33
C LEU A 102 -23.73 21.90 -13.62
N ALA A 103 -24.09 20.87 -12.86
CA ALA A 103 -25.33 20.10 -13.00
C ALA A 103 -26.58 20.88 -12.53
N GLY A 104 -26.41 21.87 -11.65
CA GLY A 104 -27.49 22.68 -11.07
C GLY A 104 -28.07 22.11 -9.77
N ASP A 105 -27.53 20.98 -9.28
CA ASP A 105 -27.99 20.28 -8.08
C ASP A 105 -26.85 19.79 -7.17
N ARG A 106 -25.59 20.10 -7.52
CA ARG A 106 -24.36 19.71 -6.80
C ARG A 106 -24.05 18.21 -6.83
N SER A 107 -24.76 17.43 -7.65
CA SER A 107 -24.61 15.97 -7.68
C SER A 107 -23.22 15.47 -8.09
N LEU A 108 -22.41 16.30 -8.75
CA LEU A 108 -21.06 15.98 -9.22
C LEU A 108 -19.95 16.57 -8.31
N SER A 109 -20.29 17.00 -7.09
CA SER A 109 -19.35 17.63 -6.17
C SER A 109 -18.26 16.69 -5.62
N ASN A 110 -18.37 15.38 -5.86
CA ASN A 110 -17.33 14.42 -5.49
C ASN A 110 -15.99 14.70 -6.20
N VAL A 111 -16.02 15.27 -7.41
CA VAL A 111 -14.81 15.72 -8.10
C VAL A 111 -14.11 16.81 -7.30
N ILE A 112 -14.84 17.73 -6.66
CA ILE A 112 -14.23 18.73 -5.78
C ILE A 112 -13.59 18.08 -4.55
N ALA A 113 -14.24 17.07 -3.96
CA ALA A 113 -13.65 16.32 -2.85
C ALA A 113 -12.36 15.57 -3.26
N HIS A 114 -12.29 15.10 -4.50
CA HIS A 114 -11.10 14.48 -5.10
C HIS A 114 -9.94 15.49 -5.17
N GLU A 115 -10.17 16.65 -5.80
CA GLU A 115 -9.12 17.67 -5.96
C GLU A 115 -8.69 18.28 -4.61
N ILE A 116 -9.63 18.41 -3.65
CA ILE A 116 -9.29 18.78 -2.26
C ILE A 116 -8.32 17.75 -1.67
N SER A 117 -8.60 16.46 -1.83
CA SER A 117 -7.83 15.37 -1.24
C SER A 117 -6.37 15.36 -1.73
N HIS A 118 -6.15 15.67 -3.01
CA HIS A 118 -4.82 15.80 -3.59
C HIS A 118 -3.92 16.83 -2.90
N SER A 119 -4.50 17.80 -2.18
CA SER A 119 -3.74 18.76 -1.36
C SER A 119 -2.84 18.08 -0.32
N TRP A 120 -3.15 16.84 0.07
CA TRP A 120 -2.29 15.99 0.89
C TRP A 120 -1.68 14.84 0.08
N THR A 121 -2.47 14.11 -0.70
CA THR A 121 -2.06 12.90 -1.44
C THR A 121 -1.81 13.21 -2.91
N GLY A 122 -0.59 13.63 -3.22
CA GLY A 122 -0.17 14.13 -4.54
C GLY A 122 0.67 15.38 -4.39
N ASN A 123 0.07 16.46 -3.88
CA ASN A 123 0.74 17.75 -3.72
C ASN A 123 1.73 17.79 -2.56
N LEU A 124 1.36 17.21 -1.41
CA LEU A 124 2.21 17.21 -0.21
C LEU A 124 3.07 15.94 -0.12
N VAL A 125 2.49 14.78 -0.43
CA VAL A 125 3.22 13.51 -0.62
C VAL A 125 3.06 13.08 -2.07
N THR A 126 4.15 13.07 -2.82
CA THR A 126 4.12 12.86 -4.27
C THR A 126 4.69 11.50 -4.66
N ASN A 127 4.17 10.86 -5.69
CA ASN A 127 4.85 9.75 -6.35
C ASN A 127 6.21 10.20 -6.92
N LYS A 128 7.25 9.39 -6.75
CA LYS A 128 8.61 9.71 -7.24
C LYS A 128 8.76 9.51 -8.75
N THR A 129 8.05 8.53 -9.30
CA THR A 129 7.96 8.24 -10.74
C THR A 129 6.50 7.87 -11.08
N TRP A 130 6.14 7.91 -12.37
CA TRP A 130 4.79 7.59 -12.83
C TRP A 130 4.39 6.12 -12.65
N GLU A 131 5.35 5.22 -12.49
CA GLU A 131 5.07 3.82 -12.13
C GLU A 131 4.40 3.69 -10.74
N HIS A 132 4.60 4.70 -9.88
CA HIS A 132 4.01 4.77 -8.55
C HIS A 132 2.81 5.71 -8.49
N PHE A 133 2.19 6.05 -9.63
CA PHE A 133 1.09 7.01 -9.70
C PHE A 133 -0.12 6.63 -8.83
N TRP A 134 -0.33 5.33 -8.56
CA TRP A 134 -1.35 4.87 -7.62
C TRP A 134 -1.20 5.43 -6.20
N LEU A 135 -0.01 5.86 -5.77
CA LEU A 135 0.21 6.50 -4.46
C LEU A 135 -0.44 7.89 -4.37
N ASN A 136 -0.61 8.56 -5.50
CA ASN A 136 -1.42 9.77 -5.58
C ASN A 136 -2.88 9.33 -5.64
N GLU A 137 -3.26 8.69 -6.74
CA GLU A 137 -4.67 8.48 -7.09
C GLU A 137 -5.41 7.55 -6.15
N GLY A 138 -4.81 6.41 -5.78
CA GLY A 138 -5.44 5.45 -4.88
C GLY A 138 -5.72 6.06 -3.51
N HIS A 139 -4.77 6.83 -2.97
CA HIS A 139 -4.93 7.52 -1.70
C HIS A 139 -5.89 8.70 -1.79
N THR A 140 -5.90 9.43 -2.91
CA THR A 140 -6.86 10.51 -3.16
C THR A 140 -8.28 9.97 -3.24
N VAL A 141 -8.54 8.93 -4.04
CA VAL A 141 -9.87 8.30 -4.11
C VAL A 141 -10.29 7.73 -2.75
N TYR A 142 -9.34 7.20 -1.98
CA TYR A 142 -9.61 6.77 -0.61
C TYR A 142 -10.07 7.94 0.27
N LEU A 143 -9.36 9.07 0.26
CA LEU A 143 -9.71 10.24 1.05
C LEU A 143 -11.00 10.91 0.55
N GLU A 144 -11.21 11.03 -0.77
CA GLU A 144 -12.43 11.51 -1.42
C GLU A 144 -13.65 10.76 -0.89
N ARG A 145 -13.60 9.43 -0.95
CA ARG A 145 -14.70 8.57 -0.48
C ARG A 145 -14.88 8.63 1.02
N ARG A 146 -13.82 8.89 1.80
CA ARG A 146 -13.93 9.15 3.24
C ARG A 146 -14.60 10.49 3.54
N ILE A 147 -14.31 11.54 2.77
CA ILE A 147 -15.03 12.83 2.87
C ILE A 147 -16.51 12.61 2.55
N GLY A 148 -16.82 11.92 1.43
CA GLY A 148 -18.18 11.57 1.07
C GLY A 148 -18.91 10.76 2.16
N GLY A 149 -18.21 9.82 2.80
CA GLY A 149 -18.75 9.04 3.92
C GLY A 149 -19.06 9.88 5.16
N GLN A 150 -18.26 10.91 5.47
CA GLN A 150 -18.52 11.82 6.59
C GLN A 150 -19.70 12.76 6.30
N LEU A 151 -19.83 13.24 5.06
CA LEU A 151 -20.89 14.19 4.68
C LEU A 151 -22.23 13.52 4.39
N PHE A 152 -22.23 12.34 3.77
CA PHE A 152 -23.42 11.68 3.23
C PHE A 152 -23.67 10.28 3.83
N GLY A 153 -22.80 9.82 4.73
CA GLY A 153 -22.94 8.57 5.47
C GLY A 153 -22.18 7.39 4.87
N GLU A 154 -21.93 6.39 5.70
CA GLU A 154 -21.06 5.25 5.36
C GLU A 154 -21.61 4.38 4.21
N GLN A 155 -22.94 4.28 4.08
CA GLN A 155 -23.57 3.59 2.97
C GLN A 155 -23.25 4.27 1.62
N PHE A 156 -23.15 5.60 1.59
CA PHE A 156 -22.76 6.35 0.40
C PHE A 156 -21.30 6.06 0.02
N ARG A 157 -20.39 6.02 1.00
CA ARG A 157 -18.99 5.63 0.78
C ARG A 157 -18.88 4.23 0.15
N HIS A 158 -19.62 3.27 0.71
CA HIS A 158 -19.66 1.90 0.19
C HIS A 158 -20.29 1.82 -1.22
N PHE A 159 -21.32 2.62 -1.49
CA PHE A 159 -21.93 2.70 -2.81
C PHE A 159 -20.94 3.23 -3.87
N GLN A 160 -20.20 4.29 -3.56
CA GLN A 160 -19.14 4.81 -4.43
C GLN A 160 -18.02 3.78 -4.64
N ALA A 161 -17.60 3.08 -3.58
CA ALA A 161 -16.60 2.01 -3.67
C ALA A 161 -17.05 0.88 -4.61
N LEU A 162 -18.32 0.48 -4.54
CA LEU A 162 -18.89 -0.54 -5.44
C LEU A 162 -18.96 -0.05 -6.89
N GLY A 163 -19.30 1.22 -7.10
CA GLY A 163 -19.26 1.86 -8.43
C GLY A 163 -17.85 1.82 -9.02
N GLY A 164 -16.85 2.27 -8.25
CA GLY A 164 -15.45 2.23 -8.64
C GLY A 164 -14.93 0.82 -8.95
N TRP A 165 -15.34 -0.19 -8.18
CA TRP A 165 -15.00 -1.58 -8.49
C TRP A 165 -15.54 -2.03 -9.85
N ARG A 166 -16.76 -1.63 -10.22
CA ARG A 166 -17.33 -1.92 -11.55
C ARG A 166 -16.55 -1.21 -12.66
N GLU A 167 -16.15 0.04 -12.45
CA GLU A 167 -15.30 0.77 -13.41
C GLU A 167 -13.93 0.09 -13.60
N LEU A 168 -13.32 -0.41 -12.51
CA LEU A 168 -12.09 -1.19 -12.59
C LEU A 168 -12.29 -2.48 -13.40
N GLN A 169 -13.39 -3.20 -13.18
CA GLN A 169 -13.71 -4.41 -13.94
C GLN A 169 -13.90 -4.09 -15.42
N ASN A 170 -14.64 -3.03 -15.76
CA ASN A 170 -14.83 -2.59 -17.14
C ASN A 170 -13.50 -2.27 -17.81
N THR A 171 -12.65 -1.51 -17.11
CA THR A 171 -11.34 -1.09 -17.63
C THR A 171 -10.40 -2.29 -17.85
N ILE A 172 -10.36 -3.24 -16.93
CA ILE A 172 -9.57 -4.48 -17.08
C ILE A 172 -10.11 -5.32 -18.26
N ASN A 173 -11.43 -5.42 -18.42
CA ASN A 173 -12.03 -6.15 -19.55
C ASN A 173 -11.70 -5.50 -20.90
N THR A 174 -11.65 -4.16 -20.96
CA THR A 174 -11.29 -3.41 -22.17
C THR A 174 -9.80 -3.56 -22.51
N LEU A 175 -8.91 -3.45 -21.52
CA LEU A 175 -7.45 -3.50 -21.73
C LEU A 175 -6.89 -4.91 -21.85
N GLY A 176 -7.58 -5.90 -21.27
CA GLY A 176 -7.14 -7.28 -21.10
C GLY A 176 -6.45 -7.51 -19.75
N ASP A 177 -6.81 -8.60 -19.07
CA ASP A 177 -6.33 -8.98 -17.73
C ASP A 177 -4.83 -9.27 -17.63
N LYS A 178 -4.19 -9.59 -18.76
CA LYS A 178 -2.73 -9.81 -18.88
C LYS A 178 -1.95 -8.59 -19.32
N ASN A 179 -2.63 -7.47 -19.60
CA ASN A 179 -1.96 -6.27 -20.06
C ASN A 179 -1.16 -5.62 -18.92
N PRO A 180 0.17 -5.38 -19.07
CA PRO A 180 1.00 -4.83 -18.00
C PRO A 180 0.54 -3.48 -17.43
N VAL A 181 -0.15 -2.65 -18.22
CA VAL A 181 -0.69 -1.36 -17.72
C VAL A 181 -1.85 -1.54 -16.74
N THR A 182 -2.39 -2.76 -16.61
CA THR A 182 -3.36 -3.10 -15.56
C THR A 182 -2.69 -3.41 -14.21
N ASN A 183 -1.36 -3.53 -14.15
CA ASN A 183 -0.66 -3.69 -12.87
C ASN A 183 -0.77 -2.40 -12.05
N LEU A 184 -0.85 -2.52 -10.72
CA LEU A 184 -0.92 -1.35 -9.84
C LEU A 184 0.39 -0.53 -9.89
N VAL A 185 1.52 -1.21 -10.07
CA VAL A 185 2.83 -0.62 -10.36
C VAL A 185 3.25 -1.17 -11.73
N PRO A 186 2.90 -0.50 -12.84
CA PRO A 186 3.31 -0.93 -14.16
C PRO A 186 4.80 -0.62 -14.41
N ASN A 187 5.41 -1.30 -15.38
CA ASN A 187 6.71 -0.90 -15.92
C ASN A 187 6.45 0.05 -17.10
N LEU A 188 6.95 1.28 -17.02
CA LEU A 188 6.71 2.33 -18.02
C LEU A 188 7.96 2.69 -18.85
N SER A 189 9.01 1.86 -18.82
CA SER A 189 10.30 2.16 -19.48
C SER A 189 10.19 2.51 -20.97
N GLU A 190 9.21 1.95 -21.67
CA GLU A 190 8.99 2.11 -23.12
C GLU A 190 7.55 2.53 -23.46
N ILE A 191 6.77 2.97 -22.46
CA ILE A 191 5.36 3.33 -22.63
C ILE A 191 5.20 4.80 -22.27
N ASP A 192 4.61 5.56 -23.19
CA ASP A 192 4.18 6.93 -22.90
C ASP A 192 3.17 6.91 -21.73
N PRO A 193 3.43 7.62 -20.62
CA PRO A 193 2.51 7.67 -19.49
C PRO A 193 1.07 8.02 -19.87
N ASP A 194 0.86 8.85 -20.89
CA ASP A 194 -0.49 9.23 -21.35
C ASP A 194 -1.21 8.06 -22.02
N VAL A 195 -0.48 7.13 -22.65
CA VAL A 195 -1.03 5.89 -23.22
C VAL A 195 -1.35 4.86 -22.12
N ALA A 196 -0.60 4.88 -21.01
CA ALA A 196 -0.85 4.02 -19.86
C ALA A 196 -2.00 4.52 -18.97
N TYR A 197 -2.44 5.77 -19.16
CA TYR A 197 -3.48 6.40 -18.36
C TYR A 197 -4.81 5.62 -18.42
N SER A 198 -5.37 5.32 -17.25
CA SER A 198 -6.64 4.62 -17.10
C SER A 198 -7.19 4.78 -15.68
N SER A 199 -8.35 4.21 -15.38
CA SER A 199 -8.91 4.15 -14.02
C SER A 199 -8.20 3.16 -13.09
N VAL A 200 -7.24 2.37 -13.61
CA VAL A 200 -6.54 1.33 -12.83
C VAL A 200 -5.84 1.89 -11.59
N PRO A 201 -4.94 2.89 -11.67
CA PRO A 201 -4.23 3.41 -10.49
C PRO A 201 -5.18 4.00 -9.44
N TYR A 202 -6.30 4.59 -9.88
CA TYR A 202 -7.37 5.12 -9.02
C TYR A 202 -8.06 3.98 -8.26
N GLU A 203 -8.73 3.08 -8.99
CA GLU A 203 -9.65 2.13 -8.38
C GLU A 203 -8.95 0.89 -7.81
N LYS A 204 -7.86 0.43 -8.43
CA LYS A 204 -7.06 -0.67 -7.87
C LYS A 204 -6.25 -0.18 -6.68
N GLY A 205 -5.76 1.06 -6.70
CA GLY A 205 -5.12 1.70 -5.55
C GLY A 205 -6.09 1.87 -4.39
N PHE A 206 -7.28 2.42 -4.66
CA PHE A 206 -8.35 2.50 -3.67
C PHE A 206 -8.73 1.12 -3.11
N ALA A 207 -8.93 0.11 -3.97
CA ALA A 207 -9.34 -1.22 -3.55
C ALA A 207 -8.29 -1.87 -2.61
N LEU A 208 -7.00 -1.66 -2.87
CA LEU A 208 -5.93 -2.09 -1.96
C LEU A 208 -6.06 -1.40 -0.59
N LEU A 209 -6.24 -0.08 -0.55
CA LEU A 209 -6.36 0.66 0.70
C LEU A 209 -7.64 0.30 1.46
N PHE A 210 -8.75 0.09 0.77
CA PHE A 210 -10.02 -0.34 1.37
C PHE A 210 -9.94 -1.78 1.91
N TYR A 211 -9.26 -2.67 1.20
CA TYR A 211 -8.94 -4.01 1.70
C TYR A 211 -8.08 -3.96 2.96
N LEU A 212 -7.01 -3.15 2.96
CA LEU A 212 -6.14 -2.98 4.12
C LEU A 212 -6.87 -2.34 5.29
N GLU A 213 -7.77 -1.38 5.05
CA GLU A 213 -8.65 -0.82 6.07
C GLU A 213 -9.45 -1.93 6.76
N GLN A 214 -10.14 -2.78 6.00
CA GLN A 214 -10.92 -3.89 6.56
C GLN A 214 -10.05 -4.88 7.32
N LEU A 215 -8.88 -5.21 6.78
CA LEU A 215 -7.94 -6.16 7.38
C LEU A 215 -7.34 -5.65 8.69
N LEU A 216 -7.07 -4.34 8.79
CA LEU A 216 -6.30 -3.72 9.87
C LEU A 216 -7.18 -3.07 10.95
N GLY A 217 -8.46 -3.42 11.02
CA GLY A 217 -9.35 -3.01 12.10
C GLY A 217 -10.32 -1.86 11.78
N GLY A 218 -10.57 -1.60 10.49
CA GLY A 218 -11.62 -0.69 10.03
C GLY A 218 -11.18 0.77 9.81
N PRO A 219 -12.13 1.63 9.39
CA PRO A 219 -11.86 3.00 8.95
C PRO A 219 -11.22 3.90 10.01
N ASP A 220 -11.56 3.71 11.28
CA ASP A 220 -11.04 4.52 12.39
C ASP A 220 -9.57 4.21 12.71
N VAL A 221 -9.16 2.95 12.54
CA VAL A 221 -7.76 2.56 12.73
C VAL A 221 -6.93 3.03 11.54
N PHE A 222 -7.45 2.82 10.32
CA PHE A 222 -6.72 3.12 9.09
C PHE A 222 -6.58 4.63 8.84
N ILE A 223 -7.52 5.46 9.28
CA ILE A 223 -7.36 6.92 9.16
C ILE A 223 -6.18 7.44 10.00
N GLY A 224 -5.89 6.80 11.14
CA GLY A 224 -4.69 7.09 11.91
C GLY A 224 -3.41 6.80 11.12
N PHE A 225 -3.38 5.71 10.34
CA PHE A 225 -2.28 5.40 9.42
C PHE A 225 -2.15 6.47 8.33
N LEU A 226 -3.26 6.87 7.70
CA LEU A 226 -3.24 7.89 6.64
C LEU A 226 -2.62 9.20 7.13
N LYS A 227 -3.03 9.70 8.31
CA LYS A 227 -2.45 10.90 8.92
C LYS A 227 -0.95 10.76 9.18
N ALA A 228 -0.53 9.63 9.76
CA ALA A 228 0.88 9.37 10.03
C ALA A 228 1.71 9.26 8.74
N TYR A 229 1.14 8.66 7.68
CA TYR A 229 1.74 8.56 6.36
C TYR A 229 1.96 9.94 5.74
N ILE A 230 0.92 10.77 5.73
CA ILE A 230 1.00 12.15 5.23
C ILE A 230 2.05 12.94 6.01
N GLN A 231 2.05 12.86 7.33
CA GLN A 231 3.02 13.57 8.18
C GLN A 231 4.46 13.09 7.93
N GLN A 232 4.68 11.79 7.82
CA GLN A 232 6.01 11.20 7.62
C GLN A 232 6.65 11.63 6.29
N PHE A 233 5.83 11.71 5.24
CA PHE A 233 6.29 11.95 3.87
C PHE A 233 5.96 13.33 3.33
N ALA A 234 5.42 14.23 4.16
CA ALA A 234 5.18 15.61 3.76
C ALA A 234 6.42 16.25 3.14
N TYR A 235 6.22 16.93 2.01
CA TYR A 235 7.24 17.60 1.20
C TYR A 235 8.27 16.65 0.56
N LYS A 236 7.92 15.36 0.37
CA LYS A 236 8.80 14.35 -0.25
C LYS A 236 8.10 13.67 -1.41
N SER A 237 8.93 13.06 -2.27
CA SER A 237 8.47 12.13 -3.31
C SER A 237 8.93 10.72 -3.01
N ILE A 238 8.02 9.74 -3.09
CA ILE A 238 8.25 8.37 -2.60
C ILE A 238 7.93 7.29 -3.64
N VAL A 239 8.46 6.08 -3.42
CA VAL A 239 8.11 4.87 -4.19
C VAL A 239 7.21 3.94 -3.35
N THR A 240 6.59 2.95 -4.01
CA THR A 240 5.71 1.95 -3.35
C THR A 240 6.41 1.26 -2.17
N GLU A 241 7.70 1.00 -2.28
CA GLU A 241 8.51 0.34 -1.25
C GLU A 241 8.65 1.20 0.00
N ASP A 242 8.74 2.52 -0.13
CA ASP A 242 8.78 3.44 1.01
C ASP A 242 7.44 3.43 1.75
N TRP A 243 6.33 3.50 1.00
CA TRP A 243 4.97 3.38 1.54
C TRP A 243 4.79 2.04 2.27
N LYS A 244 5.20 0.93 1.65
CA LYS A 244 5.09 -0.41 2.24
C LYS A 244 5.91 -0.54 3.52
N LYS A 245 7.17 -0.08 3.51
CA LYS A 245 8.01 -0.08 4.73
C LYS A 245 7.36 0.71 5.86
N PHE A 246 6.77 1.86 5.56
CA PHE A 246 6.07 2.66 6.56
C PHE A 246 4.79 1.98 7.07
N LEU A 247 4.00 1.36 6.19
CA LEU A 247 2.83 0.56 6.58
C LEU A 247 3.21 -0.51 7.60
N TYR A 248 4.21 -1.33 7.29
CA TYR A 248 4.69 -2.38 8.20
C TYR A 248 5.19 -1.78 9.50
N SER A 249 5.99 -0.70 9.44
CA SER A 249 6.50 -0.04 10.65
C SER A 249 5.39 0.56 11.52
N TYR A 250 4.30 1.05 10.94
CA TYR A 250 3.20 1.68 11.68
C TYR A 250 2.30 0.64 12.37
N PHE A 251 2.11 -0.52 11.73
CA PHE A 251 1.24 -1.58 12.24
C PHE A 251 1.95 -2.65 13.07
N LYS A 252 3.29 -2.70 13.06
CA LYS A 252 4.08 -3.72 13.80
C LYS A 252 3.70 -3.81 15.29
N ASP A 253 3.48 -2.69 15.95
CA ASP A 253 3.20 -2.62 17.40
C ASP A 253 1.70 -2.64 17.70
N LYS A 254 0.85 -2.66 16.66
CA LYS A 254 -0.61 -2.70 16.79
C LYS A 254 -1.18 -4.11 16.70
N ALA A 255 -0.40 -5.08 16.23
CA ALA A 255 -0.77 -6.48 16.26
C ALA A 255 -0.82 -6.98 17.72
N LYS A 256 -1.92 -7.65 18.07
CA LYS A 256 -2.15 -8.23 19.40
C LYS A 256 -2.12 -9.75 19.30
N GLU A 257 -1.78 -10.42 20.40
CA GLU A 257 -1.88 -11.88 20.49
C GLU A 257 -3.28 -12.41 20.17
N SER A 258 -4.35 -11.62 20.42
CA SER A 258 -5.72 -11.97 20.02
C SER A 258 -5.89 -12.11 18.51
N ASP A 259 -5.10 -11.38 17.72
CA ASP A 259 -5.19 -11.37 16.27
C ASP A 259 -4.67 -12.69 15.68
N LEU A 260 -3.95 -13.51 16.46
CA LEU A 260 -3.60 -14.87 16.07
C LEU A 260 -4.84 -15.74 15.78
N GLY A 261 -6.00 -15.37 16.33
CA GLY A 261 -7.28 -16.03 16.07
C GLY A 261 -7.79 -15.85 14.63
N SER A 262 -7.36 -14.82 13.90
CA SER A 262 -7.82 -14.56 12.53
C SER A 262 -7.19 -15.50 11.50
N PHE A 263 -6.04 -16.10 11.81
CA PHE A 263 -5.37 -17.04 10.90
C PHE A 263 -6.12 -18.38 10.84
N SER A 264 -6.18 -18.94 9.63
CA SER A 264 -6.91 -20.16 9.32
C SER A 264 -6.22 -20.96 8.23
N SER A 265 -6.53 -22.26 8.12
CA SER A 265 -5.97 -23.10 7.05
C SER A 265 -6.27 -22.58 5.63
N ALA A 266 -7.25 -21.69 5.45
CA ALA A 266 -7.57 -21.09 4.16
C ALA A 266 -6.45 -20.15 3.66
N ASP A 267 -5.66 -19.56 4.55
CA ASP A 267 -4.67 -18.52 4.22
C ASP A 267 -3.57 -19.04 3.29
N LEU A 268 -3.30 -20.34 3.35
CA LEU A 268 -2.26 -21.01 2.55
C LEU A 268 -2.83 -21.89 1.42
N LYS A 269 -4.17 -21.96 1.29
CA LYS A 269 -4.84 -22.93 0.40
C LYS A 269 -4.42 -22.77 -1.07
N GLU A 270 -4.25 -21.52 -1.51
CA GLU A 270 -3.89 -21.18 -2.90
C GLU A 270 -2.37 -21.01 -3.09
N MET A 271 -1.55 -21.23 -2.05
CA MET A 271 -0.10 -21.11 -2.17
C MET A 271 0.52 -22.40 -2.73
N SER A 272 1.30 -22.25 -3.80
CA SER A 272 2.17 -23.32 -4.29
C SER A 272 3.30 -23.62 -3.29
N SER A 273 3.94 -24.78 -3.43
CA SER A 273 5.09 -25.15 -2.61
C SER A 273 6.24 -24.15 -2.67
N HIS A 274 6.46 -23.49 -3.81
CA HIS A 274 7.48 -22.45 -3.97
C HIS A 274 7.12 -21.18 -3.18
N GLN A 275 5.85 -20.78 -3.20
CA GLN A 275 5.37 -19.66 -2.39
C GLN A 275 5.44 -19.96 -0.90
N LEU A 276 5.14 -21.19 -0.46
CA LEU A 276 5.31 -21.61 0.93
C LEU A 276 6.78 -21.61 1.37
N ILE A 277 7.69 -22.04 0.49
CA ILE A 277 9.14 -21.96 0.73
C ILE A 277 9.56 -20.50 0.95
N GLU A 278 9.10 -19.59 0.10
CA GLU A 278 9.42 -18.17 0.20
C GLU A 278 8.78 -17.53 1.43
N PHE A 279 7.52 -17.83 1.73
CA PHE A 279 6.82 -17.39 2.94
C PHE A 279 7.61 -17.71 4.22
N LEU A 280 8.02 -18.96 4.39
CA LEU A 280 8.85 -19.35 5.55
C LEU A 280 10.26 -18.75 5.50
N ALA A 281 10.80 -18.50 4.30
CA ALA A 281 12.10 -17.84 4.15
C ALA A 281 12.04 -16.39 4.63
N LEU A 282 10.97 -15.65 4.28
CA LEU A 282 10.75 -14.28 4.72
C LEU A 282 10.60 -14.20 6.24
N LEU A 283 9.81 -15.11 6.85
CA LEU A 283 9.69 -15.17 8.32
C LEU A 283 11.02 -15.46 9.03
N LEU A 284 11.94 -16.20 8.39
CA LEU A 284 13.27 -16.47 8.93
C LEU A 284 14.24 -15.29 8.84
N LEU A 285 13.95 -14.28 8.02
CA LEU A 285 14.75 -13.05 7.93
C LEU A 285 14.41 -12.07 9.06
N GLU A 286 13.20 -12.18 9.62
CA GLU A 286 12.74 -11.33 10.71
C GLU A 286 13.33 -11.74 12.07
N ALA A 287 13.14 -10.88 13.07
CA ALA A 287 13.43 -11.22 14.45
C ALA A 287 12.64 -12.49 14.86
N PRO A 288 13.18 -13.36 15.74
CA PRO A 288 12.50 -14.58 16.14
C PRO A 288 11.09 -14.31 16.65
N LEU A 289 10.12 -15.04 16.09
CA LEU A 289 8.72 -14.91 16.49
C LEU A 289 8.51 -15.39 17.93
N PRO A 290 7.49 -14.88 18.64
CA PRO A 290 7.07 -15.46 19.90
C PRO A 290 6.69 -16.94 19.73
N VAL A 291 6.94 -17.75 20.76
CA VAL A 291 6.61 -19.19 20.74
C VAL A 291 5.11 -19.44 20.47
N SER A 292 4.23 -18.55 20.98
CA SER A 292 2.78 -18.60 20.74
C SER A 292 2.43 -18.55 19.26
N HIS A 293 3.17 -17.76 18.47
CA HIS A 293 2.92 -17.58 17.05
C HIS A 293 3.25 -18.85 16.26
N VAL A 294 4.41 -19.46 16.50
CA VAL A 294 4.77 -20.72 15.83
C VAL A 294 3.86 -21.86 16.28
N GLN A 295 3.42 -21.89 17.54
CA GLN A 295 2.42 -22.85 18.00
C GLN A 295 1.08 -22.68 17.26
N ARG A 296 0.62 -21.42 17.10
CA ARG A 296 -0.58 -21.14 16.31
C ARG A 296 -0.40 -21.55 14.85
N MET A 297 0.73 -21.23 14.23
CA MET A 297 1.04 -21.64 12.85
C MET A 297 0.98 -23.17 12.70
N GLN A 298 1.51 -23.93 13.66
CA GLN A 298 1.35 -25.39 13.65
C GLN A 298 -0.13 -25.77 13.74
N GLN A 299 -0.89 -25.17 14.65
CA GLN A 299 -2.30 -25.48 14.86
C GLN A 299 -3.15 -25.24 13.61
N VAL A 300 -2.89 -24.15 12.87
CA VAL A 300 -3.72 -23.76 11.72
C VAL A 300 -3.22 -24.30 10.38
N TYR A 301 -1.91 -24.51 10.23
CA TYR A 301 -1.29 -24.87 8.94
C TYR A 301 -0.68 -26.28 8.90
N ASP A 302 -0.53 -26.93 10.06
CA ASP A 302 0.03 -28.27 10.21
C ASP A 302 1.35 -28.50 9.45
N PHE A 303 2.29 -27.55 9.57
CA PHE A 303 3.58 -27.62 8.88
C PHE A 303 4.41 -28.85 9.26
N ASN A 304 4.20 -29.43 10.44
CA ASN A 304 4.84 -30.68 10.85
C ASN A 304 4.50 -31.88 9.96
N ALA A 305 3.33 -31.90 9.32
CA ALA A 305 2.91 -32.96 8.39
C ALA A 305 3.56 -32.85 7.01
N ILE A 306 4.20 -31.72 6.69
CA ILE A 306 4.78 -31.51 5.35
C ILE A 306 6.13 -32.24 5.20
N ASN A 307 6.20 -33.12 4.19
CA ASN A 307 7.38 -33.91 3.86
C ASN A 307 8.34 -33.21 2.88
N ASN A 308 7.93 -32.10 2.26
CA ASN A 308 8.81 -31.32 1.40
C ASN A 308 10.00 -30.80 2.22
N SER A 309 11.21 -31.24 1.87
CA SER A 309 12.41 -30.95 2.67
C SER A 309 12.77 -29.47 2.75
N GLU A 310 12.49 -28.67 1.71
CA GLU A 310 12.77 -27.22 1.72
C GLU A 310 11.81 -26.46 2.64
N ILE A 311 10.54 -26.87 2.70
CA ILE A 311 9.52 -26.33 3.60
C ILE A 311 9.82 -26.77 5.03
N ARG A 312 9.96 -28.08 5.25
CA ARG A 312 10.22 -28.67 6.57
C ARG A 312 11.48 -28.10 7.20
N PHE A 313 12.54 -27.93 6.42
CA PHE A 313 13.78 -27.31 6.87
C PHE A 313 13.55 -25.90 7.42
N ARG A 314 12.88 -25.02 6.65
CA ARG A 314 12.63 -23.63 7.07
C ARG A 314 11.71 -23.56 8.27
N TRP A 315 10.66 -24.37 8.26
CA TRP A 315 9.72 -24.50 9.37
C TRP A 315 10.43 -24.89 10.68
N LEU A 316 11.25 -25.94 10.67
CA LEU A 316 11.95 -26.39 11.87
C LEU A 316 12.97 -25.36 12.34
N ARG A 317 13.68 -24.68 11.43
CA ARG A 317 14.55 -23.55 11.81
C ARG A 317 13.76 -22.43 12.48
N LEU A 318 12.59 -22.08 11.95
CA LEU A 318 11.72 -21.05 12.52
C LEU A 318 11.28 -21.43 13.94
N CYS A 319 10.87 -22.69 14.13
CA CYS A 319 10.48 -23.22 15.43
C CYS A 319 11.62 -23.16 16.47
N ILE A 320 12.82 -23.63 16.10
CA ILE A 320 13.97 -23.65 17.00
C ILE A 320 14.45 -22.24 17.34
N LYS A 321 14.48 -21.33 16.35
CA LYS A 321 14.81 -19.92 16.58
C LYS A 321 13.79 -19.23 17.51
N SER A 322 12.52 -19.59 17.38
CA SER A 322 11.41 -19.13 18.24
C SER A 322 11.33 -19.85 19.59
N LYS A 323 12.32 -20.72 19.90
CA LYS A 323 12.46 -21.43 21.18
C LYS A 323 11.31 -22.42 21.49
N TRP A 324 10.69 -23.01 20.47
CA TRP A 324 9.65 -24.02 20.65
C TRP A 324 10.25 -25.42 20.89
N GLU A 325 10.13 -25.92 22.12
CA GLU A 325 10.80 -27.15 22.58
C GLU A 325 10.29 -28.43 21.89
N GLU A 326 9.00 -28.51 21.57
CA GLU A 326 8.42 -29.69 20.91
C GLU A 326 8.99 -29.92 19.50
N ALA A 327 9.58 -28.89 18.88
CA ALA A 327 10.24 -29.01 17.59
C ALA A 327 11.67 -29.60 17.67
N ILE A 328 12.28 -29.66 18.86
CA ILE A 328 13.63 -30.20 19.08
C ILE A 328 13.79 -31.62 18.51
N PRO A 329 12.95 -32.62 18.87
CA PRO A 329 13.10 -33.97 18.33
C PRO A 329 12.90 -34.02 16.81
N LEU A 330 12.02 -33.17 16.25
CA LEU A 330 11.78 -33.10 14.81
C LEU A 330 12.97 -32.53 14.05
N ALA A 331 13.61 -31.49 14.60
CA ALA A 331 14.81 -30.86 14.05
C ALA A 331 16.03 -31.78 14.14
N LEU A 332 16.24 -32.45 15.27
CA LEU A 332 17.30 -33.45 15.43
C LEU A 332 17.12 -34.60 14.45
N LYS A 333 15.91 -35.18 14.37
CA LYS A 333 15.58 -36.24 13.42
C LYS A 333 15.87 -35.82 11.98
N MET A 334 15.44 -34.62 11.56
CA MET A 334 15.74 -34.14 10.21
C MET A 334 17.25 -33.91 9.99
N ALA A 335 17.99 -33.50 11.02
CA ALA A 335 19.43 -33.30 10.92
C ALA A 335 20.22 -34.61 10.82
N THR A 336 19.68 -35.73 11.33
CA THR A 336 20.35 -37.05 11.35
C THR A 336 19.86 -38.03 10.29
N ASP A 337 18.57 -38.00 9.91
CA ASP A 337 18.00 -38.95 8.93
C ASP A 337 18.47 -38.68 7.50
N GLN A 338 19.06 -37.51 7.25
CA GLN A 338 19.67 -37.14 5.97
C GLN A 338 20.97 -36.35 6.17
N GLY A 339 21.86 -36.36 5.17
CA GLY A 339 23.21 -35.78 5.28
C GLY A 339 23.48 -34.51 4.45
N ARG A 340 22.45 -33.89 3.83
CA ARG A 340 22.63 -32.73 2.96
C ARG A 340 23.07 -31.53 3.80
N LEU A 341 24.29 -31.04 3.58
CA LEU A 341 24.89 -29.93 4.33
C LEU A 341 24.00 -28.68 4.41
N LYS A 342 23.23 -28.39 3.34
CA LYS A 342 22.26 -27.28 3.30
C LYS A 342 21.25 -27.33 4.45
N PHE A 343 20.87 -28.52 4.91
CA PHE A 343 19.88 -28.73 5.96
C PHE A 343 20.55 -29.07 7.29
N THR A 344 21.45 -30.06 7.28
CA THR A 344 22.08 -30.61 8.50
C THR A 344 22.86 -29.55 9.27
N ARG A 345 23.71 -28.75 8.60
CA ARG A 345 24.55 -27.76 9.31
C ARG A 345 23.72 -26.64 9.96
N PRO A 346 22.78 -25.96 9.25
CA PRO A 346 22.01 -24.91 9.89
C PRO A 346 21.09 -25.42 11.01
N LEU A 347 20.55 -26.64 10.90
CA LEU A 347 19.74 -27.23 11.98
C LEU A 347 20.59 -27.50 13.23
N PHE A 348 21.77 -28.11 13.10
CA PHE A 348 22.67 -28.32 14.24
C PHE A 348 23.12 -26.98 14.87
N ARG A 349 23.41 -25.96 14.06
CA ARG A 349 23.75 -24.62 14.55
C ARG A 349 22.62 -23.99 15.36
N ASP A 350 21.39 -24.02 14.83
CA ASP A 350 20.23 -23.44 15.50
C ASP A 350 19.93 -24.19 16.81
N LEU A 351 20.00 -25.53 16.80
CA LEU A 351 19.84 -26.38 17.99
C LEU A 351 20.93 -26.11 19.05
N TYR A 352 22.18 -25.95 18.64
CA TYR A 352 23.28 -25.57 19.54
C TYR A 352 23.13 -24.15 20.11
N GLY A 353 22.55 -23.24 19.32
CA GLY A 353 22.21 -21.88 19.72
C GLY A 353 20.99 -21.80 20.66
N PHE A 354 20.27 -22.89 20.89
CA PHE A 354 19.19 -22.96 21.85
C PHE A 354 19.65 -23.66 23.13
N ASP A 355 19.87 -22.88 24.19
CA ASP A 355 20.48 -23.36 25.45
C ASP A 355 19.83 -24.63 26.01
N LYS A 356 18.50 -24.77 25.92
CA LYS A 356 17.78 -25.96 26.42
C LYS A 356 18.10 -27.26 25.69
N CYS A 357 18.54 -27.21 24.42
CA CYS A 357 18.87 -28.40 23.64
C CYS A 357 20.32 -28.45 23.16
N ARG A 358 21.19 -27.54 23.63
CA ARG A 358 22.60 -27.50 23.23
C ARG A 358 23.31 -28.83 23.49
N ASP A 359 23.21 -29.33 24.72
CA ASP A 359 23.90 -30.56 25.12
C ASP A 359 23.33 -31.78 24.38
N LEU A 360 22.02 -31.79 24.14
CA LEU A 360 21.37 -32.82 23.35
C LEU A 360 21.87 -32.81 21.89
N ALA A 361 22.01 -31.63 21.29
CA ALA A 361 22.54 -31.49 19.93
C ALA A 361 23.99 -32.00 19.82
N VAL A 362 24.83 -31.69 20.81
CA VAL A 362 26.21 -32.20 20.88
C VAL A 362 26.22 -33.72 21.04
N LYS A 363 25.44 -34.25 21.99
CA LYS A 363 25.32 -35.69 22.23
C LYS A 363 24.87 -36.44 20.97
N THR A 364 23.79 -35.99 20.33
CA THR A 364 23.27 -36.60 19.11
C THR A 364 24.28 -36.54 17.97
N PHE A 365 25.01 -35.43 17.81
CA PHE A 365 26.08 -35.34 16.82
C PHE A 365 27.17 -36.40 17.08
N LEU A 366 27.67 -36.51 18.32
CA LEU A 366 28.73 -37.48 18.67
C LEU A 366 28.29 -38.93 18.41
N GLU A 367 27.04 -39.29 18.71
CA GLU A 367 26.47 -40.62 18.45
C GLU A 367 26.44 -40.98 16.95
N HIS A 368 26.19 -40.00 16.07
CA HIS A 368 26.09 -40.20 14.62
C HIS A 368 27.40 -39.85 13.88
N ARG A 369 28.40 -39.30 14.57
CA ARG A 369 29.59 -38.72 13.94
C ARG A 369 30.35 -39.70 13.06
N ALA A 370 30.44 -40.95 13.49
CA ALA A 370 31.15 -42.02 12.79
C ALA A 370 30.41 -42.52 11.53
N SER A 371 29.09 -42.36 11.46
CA SER A 371 28.27 -42.77 10.31
C SER A 371 27.98 -41.63 9.33
N MET A 372 28.28 -40.38 9.70
CA MET A 372 28.18 -39.21 8.82
C MET A 372 29.24 -39.21 7.72
N HIS A 373 28.91 -38.63 6.56
CA HIS A 373 29.90 -38.33 5.53
C HIS A 373 31.06 -37.49 6.11
N PRO A 374 32.35 -37.78 5.81
CA PRO A 374 33.49 -37.14 6.48
C PRO A 374 33.47 -35.61 6.46
N VAL A 375 33.07 -35.02 5.33
CA VAL A 375 32.93 -33.56 5.19
C VAL A 375 31.82 -33.00 6.08
N THR A 376 30.69 -33.71 6.20
CA THR A 376 29.58 -33.31 7.07
C THR A 376 29.97 -33.40 8.54
N SER A 377 30.59 -34.51 8.93
CA SER A 377 31.11 -34.72 10.29
C SER A 377 32.08 -33.62 10.71
N MET A 378 33.08 -33.31 9.86
CA MET A 378 34.06 -32.25 10.12
C MET A 378 33.41 -30.86 10.24
N LEU A 379 32.53 -30.49 9.31
CA LEU A 379 31.92 -29.16 9.31
C LEU A 379 30.92 -28.95 10.44
N VAL A 380 30.13 -29.98 10.79
CA VAL A 380 29.21 -29.92 11.94
C VAL A 380 29.99 -29.92 13.25
N GLY A 381 31.05 -30.74 13.37
CA GLY A 381 31.95 -30.74 14.53
C GLY A 381 32.50 -29.35 14.83
N LYS A 382 32.98 -28.65 13.79
CA LYS A 382 33.44 -27.26 13.90
C LYS A 382 32.34 -26.30 14.32
N ASP A 383 31.14 -26.44 13.75
CA ASP A 383 30.00 -25.59 14.10
C ASP A 383 29.55 -25.79 15.56
N LEU A 384 29.75 -26.99 16.12
CA LEU A 384 29.40 -27.37 17.50
C LEU A 384 30.58 -27.26 18.49
N LYS A 385 31.74 -26.77 18.03
CA LYS A 385 32.99 -26.68 18.82
C LYS A 385 33.45 -28.04 19.38
N GLN A 386 33.31 -29.10 18.59
CA GLN A 386 33.73 -30.48 18.90
C GLN A 386 34.90 -30.92 18.00
N ASP A 387 35.94 -30.08 17.88
CA ASP A 387 37.07 -30.24 16.96
C ASP A 387 38.07 -31.36 17.33
N GLN A 388 37.66 -32.36 18.12
CA GLN A 388 38.48 -33.54 18.41
C GLN A 388 38.40 -34.59 17.31
#